data_AF-A0ABD3UHJ8-F1
#
_entry.id   AF-A0ABD3UHJ8-F1
#
_cell.length_a   1.000
_cell.length_b   1.000
_cell.length_c   1.000
_cell.angle_alpha   90.00
_cell.angle_beta   90.00
_cell.angle_gamma   90.00
#
_symmetry.space_group_name_H-M   'P 1'
#
loop_
_entity.id
_entity.type
_entity.pdbx_description
1 polymer ?
#
loop_
_entity_poly.entity_id
_entity_poly.type
_entity_poly.pdbx_seq_one_letter_code
_entity_poly.pdbx_strand_id
1 'polypeptide(L)'
;MQIYVEHNVIFGSCTFDPCSTGNHMPFPYMLDRCPACEYVSNDRSDLIDLNHDIWYSTNLNITTRYISPYGCGTRIPIWMDGSIPVIGDGVVDRKACAATFTNTCAVAYSLKVKRCDMSTVIYCLQNLPSSIQQRYCFDFDPQTNSSTAKPTPFKSPYPPNSVSPRGQNIIVATVDGTQTWIIVVIVSLTVVVIVLIVLILEDEEEPQRTQTKLLVTGHNNVTRDQSSLVSFDSWMLAGIA
;
A
#
# COMPACT_ATOMS: atom_id res chain seq x y z
N MET A 1 -16.55 12.28 -26.13
CA MET A 1 -15.78 12.69 -24.93
C MET A 1 -15.48 11.42 -24.15
N GLN A 2 -14.31 10.83 -24.36
CA GLN A 2 -13.88 9.61 -23.65
C GLN A 2 -13.33 10.02 -22.29
N ILE A 3 -13.92 9.46 -21.23
CA ILE A 3 -13.50 9.67 -19.85
C ILE A 3 -12.31 8.74 -19.62
N TYR A 4 -11.10 9.31 -19.51
CA TYR A 4 -9.94 8.57 -19.03
C TYR A 4 -10.10 8.36 -17.53
N VAL A 5 -10.17 7.11 -17.09
CA VAL A 5 -10.10 6.75 -15.67
C VAL A 5 -8.61 6.76 -15.32
N GLU A 6 -8.15 7.75 -14.56
CA GLU A 6 -6.79 7.73 -14.04
C GLU A 6 -6.66 6.57 -13.04
N HIS A 7 -5.92 5.54 -13.43
CA HIS A 7 -5.54 4.46 -12.52
C HIS A 7 -4.51 5.01 -11.53
N ASN A 8 -5.00 5.43 -10.36
CA ASN A 8 -4.17 5.64 -9.18
C ASN A 8 -3.51 4.31 -8.81
N VAL A 9 -2.26 4.11 -9.25
CA VAL A 9 -1.43 3.01 -8.77
C VAL A 9 -1.13 3.28 -7.30
N ILE A 10 -1.67 2.46 -6.41
CA ILE A 10 -1.41 2.58 -4.97
C ILE A 10 0.00 2.07 -4.73
N PHE A 11 0.98 2.98 -4.83
CA PHE A 11 2.39 2.68 -4.60
C PHE A 11 2.62 2.28 -3.13
N GLY A 12 3.16 1.07 -2.92
CA GLY A 12 3.93 0.76 -1.71
C GLY A 12 3.21 0.03 -0.58
N SER A 13 2.16 -0.76 -0.83
CA SER A 13 1.74 -1.72 0.19
C SER A 13 1.33 -3.07 -0.38
N CYS A 14 1.89 -4.14 0.19
CA CYS A 14 1.55 -5.53 -0.12
C CYS A 14 0.20 -5.94 0.49
N THR A 15 -0.81 -5.15 0.19
CA THR A 15 -2.16 -5.18 0.76
C THR A 15 -3.18 -5.61 -0.29
N PHE A 16 -2.99 -5.21 -1.55
CA PHE A 16 -3.83 -5.63 -2.66
C PHE A 16 -3.46 -7.02 -3.16
N ASP A 17 -4.42 -7.67 -3.84
CA ASP A 17 -4.17 -8.94 -4.50
C ASP A 17 -3.09 -8.75 -5.57
N PRO A 18 -1.92 -9.41 -5.44
CA PRO A 18 -0.84 -9.26 -6.41
C PRO A 18 -1.22 -9.78 -7.79
N CYS A 19 -2.20 -10.68 -7.93
CA CYS A 19 -2.56 -11.26 -9.22
C CYS A 19 -3.35 -10.32 -10.11
N SER A 20 -3.90 -9.22 -9.57
CA SER A 20 -4.59 -8.23 -10.37
C SER A 20 -3.60 -7.38 -11.17
N THR A 21 -3.95 -7.06 -12.42
CA THR A 21 -3.14 -6.21 -13.30
C THR A 21 -2.83 -4.88 -12.63
N GLY A 22 -1.55 -4.48 -12.64
CA GLY A 22 -1.09 -3.21 -12.07
C GLY A 22 -0.73 -3.26 -10.58
N ASN A 23 -1.01 -4.37 -9.87
CA ASN A 23 -0.67 -4.52 -8.46
C ASN A 23 0.73 -5.11 -8.20
N HIS A 24 1.52 -5.31 -9.25
CA HIS A 24 2.87 -5.86 -9.17
C HIS A 24 3.77 -5.29 -10.26
N MET A 25 5.09 -5.35 -10.04
CA MET A 25 6.12 -5.00 -11.01
C MET A 25 6.96 -6.21 -11.39
N PRO A 26 7.56 -6.29 -12.57
CA PRO A 26 8.50 -7.36 -12.90
C PRO A 26 9.72 -7.34 -11.97
N PHE A 27 10.17 -8.52 -11.53
CA PHE A 27 11.38 -8.66 -10.72
C PHE A 27 12.63 -8.34 -11.56
N PRO A 28 13.51 -7.42 -11.15
CA PRO A 28 14.66 -7.01 -11.95
C PRO A 28 15.83 -7.99 -11.87
N TYR A 29 16.55 -8.17 -12.98
CA TYR A 29 17.83 -8.89 -13.04
C TYR A 29 17.80 -10.36 -12.55
N MET A 30 16.72 -11.11 -12.80
CA MET A 30 16.57 -12.48 -12.28
C MET A 30 17.67 -13.46 -12.76
N LEU A 31 18.12 -13.30 -14.01
CA LEU A 31 19.04 -14.24 -14.65
C LEU A 31 20.48 -14.16 -14.12
N ASP A 32 20.88 -13.04 -13.52
CA ASP A 32 22.22 -12.88 -12.91
C ASP A 32 22.23 -13.25 -11.41
N ARG A 33 21.12 -13.82 -10.90
CA ARG A 33 20.90 -14.22 -9.51
C ARG A 33 20.80 -15.74 -9.35
N CYS A 34 21.42 -16.49 -10.23
CA CYS A 34 21.35 -17.93 -10.25
C CYS A 34 22.31 -18.59 -9.23
N PRO A 35 22.00 -19.78 -8.70
CA PRO A 35 22.89 -20.51 -7.78
C PRO A 35 24.34 -20.61 -8.26
N ALA A 36 24.55 -20.82 -9.56
CA ALA A 36 25.86 -20.93 -10.20
C ALA A 36 26.49 -19.58 -10.61
N CYS A 37 25.76 -18.47 -10.47
CA CYS A 37 26.22 -17.15 -10.86
C CYS A 37 27.23 -16.65 -9.82
N GLU A 38 28.47 -16.49 -10.24
CA GLU A 38 29.54 -16.01 -9.37
C GLU A 38 29.35 -14.54 -9.02
N TYR A 39 29.72 -14.18 -7.80
CA TYR A 39 29.83 -12.79 -7.39
C TYR A 39 30.90 -12.05 -8.19
N VAL A 40 30.51 -10.96 -8.83
CA VAL A 40 31.42 -9.96 -9.42
C VAL A 40 31.32 -8.70 -8.59
N SER A 41 32.44 -8.10 -8.21
CA SER A 41 32.45 -6.89 -7.38
C SER A 41 31.91 -5.68 -8.15
N ASN A 42 30.61 -5.42 -8.03
CA ASN A 42 29.90 -4.31 -8.71
C ASN A 42 28.76 -3.72 -7.86
N ASP A 43 28.84 -3.82 -6.52
CA ASP A 43 27.86 -3.30 -5.55
C ASP A 43 26.39 -3.74 -5.73
N ARG A 44 26.13 -4.83 -6.47
CA ARG A 44 24.77 -5.36 -6.65
C ARG A 44 24.19 -5.86 -5.32
N SER A 45 23.12 -5.20 -4.89
CA SER A 45 22.42 -5.48 -3.63
C SER A 45 20.95 -5.13 -3.77
N ASP A 46 20.07 -5.96 -3.22
CA ASP A 46 18.63 -5.72 -3.26
C ASP A 46 18.18 -4.53 -2.44
N LEU A 47 19.01 -4.10 -1.47
CA LEU A 47 18.83 -2.81 -0.80
C LEU A 47 18.77 -1.64 -1.80
N ILE A 48 19.48 -1.72 -2.92
CA ILE A 48 19.56 -0.67 -3.95
C ILE A 48 18.67 -1.03 -5.15
N ASP A 49 18.62 -2.30 -5.52
CA ASP A 49 17.91 -2.76 -6.71
C ASP A 49 16.37 -2.82 -6.52
N LEU A 50 15.86 -3.07 -5.30
CA LEU A 50 14.42 -3.33 -5.04
C LEU A 50 13.74 -2.30 -4.16
N ASN A 51 12.62 -1.76 -4.62
CA ASN A 51 11.70 -1.00 -3.78
C ASN A 51 11.02 -1.93 -2.78
N HIS A 52 10.82 -1.44 -1.57
CA HIS A 52 10.20 -2.21 -0.49
C HIS A 52 8.68 -2.05 -0.52
N ASP A 53 7.98 -2.99 0.11
CA ASP A 53 6.52 -2.99 0.27
C ASP A 53 5.74 -2.99 -1.06
N ILE A 54 6.37 -3.49 -2.13
CA ILE A 54 5.76 -3.68 -3.44
C ILE A 54 5.85 -5.17 -3.84
N TRP A 55 4.85 -5.62 -4.59
CA TRP A 55 4.82 -6.94 -5.18
C TRP A 55 5.70 -7.03 -6.44
N TYR A 56 6.55 -8.06 -6.51
CA TYR A 56 7.39 -8.37 -7.65
C TYR A 56 6.98 -9.69 -8.31
N SER A 57 6.62 -9.65 -9.59
CA SER A 57 6.29 -10.82 -10.39
C SER A 57 7.50 -11.40 -11.11
N THR A 58 7.51 -12.72 -11.23
CA THR A 58 8.61 -13.47 -11.85
C THR A 58 8.10 -14.79 -12.38
N ASN A 59 8.79 -15.29 -13.39
CA ASN A 59 8.62 -16.65 -13.92
C ASN A 59 9.59 -17.67 -13.33
N LEU A 60 10.42 -17.25 -12.38
CA LEU A 60 11.40 -18.08 -11.67
C LEU A 60 11.06 -18.12 -10.19
N ASN A 61 11.36 -19.23 -9.54
CA ASN A 61 11.16 -19.36 -8.11
C ASN A 61 12.38 -18.82 -7.37
N ILE A 62 12.15 -18.10 -6.27
CA ILE A 62 13.21 -17.91 -5.28
C ILE A 62 13.59 -19.29 -4.77
N THR A 63 14.88 -19.59 -4.77
CA THR A 63 15.37 -20.91 -4.43
C THR A 63 14.98 -21.29 -3.01
N THR A 64 14.53 -22.53 -2.84
CA THR A 64 14.10 -23.06 -1.54
C THR A 64 15.19 -23.84 -0.81
N ARG A 65 16.40 -23.86 -1.40
CA ARG A 65 17.58 -24.52 -0.84
C ARG A 65 18.63 -23.51 -0.44
N TYR A 66 19.40 -23.87 0.57
CA TYR A 66 20.59 -23.12 0.95
C TYR A 66 21.56 -22.98 -0.23
N ILE A 67 22.05 -21.76 -0.43
CA ILE A 67 23.13 -21.45 -1.36
C ILE A 67 24.32 -20.90 -0.56
N SER A 68 25.50 -21.45 -0.83
CA SER A 68 26.74 -21.00 -0.21
C SER A 68 27.04 -19.53 -0.54
N PRO A 69 27.66 -18.76 0.37
CA PRO A 69 28.11 -17.41 0.08
C PRO A 69 28.89 -17.29 -1.23
N TYR A 70 28.81 -16.11 -1.85
CA TYR A 70 29.35 -15.80 -3.19
C TYR A 70 28.60 -16.42 -4.40
N GLY A 71 27.53 -17.19 -4.16
CA GLY A 71 26.57 -17.55 -5.20
C GLY A 71 25.57 -16.43 -5.52
N CYS A 72 24.72 -16.64 -6.54
CA CYS A 72 23.62 -15.73 -6.89
C CYS A 72 24.07 -14.30 -7.21
N GLY A 73 25.30 -14.14 -7.67
CA GLY A 73 25.88 -12.84 -8.03
C GLY A 73 25.96 -11.86 -6.84
N THR A 74 26.09 -12.34 -5.60
CA THR A 74 26.14 -11.50 -4.40
C THR A 74 27.06 -12.10 -3.33
N ARG A 75 27.43 -11.32 -2.31
CA ARG A 75 28.20 -11.85 -1.16
C ARG A 75 27.34 -12.77 -0.30
N ILE A 76 26.11 -12.34 -0.03
CA ILE A 76 25.18 -13.04 0.86
C ILE A 76 23.91 -13.41 0.10
N PRO A 77 23.82 -14.67 -0.38
CA PRO A 77 22.60 -15.17 -1.00
C PRO A 77 21.46 -15.23 0.01
N ILE A 78 20.26 -14.88 -0.46
CA ILE A 78 19.02 -15.05 0.29
C ILE A 78 18.17 -16.12 -0.40
N TRP A 79 17.83 -17.16 0.35
CA TRP A 79 16.97 -18.27 -0.08
C TRP A 79 15.67 -18.28 0.73
N MET A 80 14.61 -18.89 0.22
CA MET A 80 13.30 -18.95 0.89
C MET A 80 13.15 -20.26 1.67
N ASP A 81 12.82 -20.17 2.94
CA ASP A 81 12.46 -21.31 3.78
C ASP A 81 10.97 -21.65 3.61
N GLY A 82 10.71 -22.84 3.06
CA GLY A 82 9.38 -23.36 2.75
C GLY A 82 9.15 -23.58 1.25
N SER A 83 8.01 -24.20 0.92
CA SER A 83 7.63 -24.47 -0.47
C SER A 83 7.02 -23.24 -1.15
N ILE A 84 7.16 -23.20 -2.47
CA ILE A 84 6.43 -22.26 -3.34
C ILE A 84 4.95 -22.64 -3.31
N PRO A 85 4.03 -21.70 -3.00
CA PRO A 85 2.59 -21.98 -3.01
C PRO A 85 2.10 -22.49 -4.37
N VAL A 86 1.06 -23.31 -4.36
CA VAL A 86 0.34 -23.71 -5.56
C VAL A 86 -0.78 -22.71 -5.87
N ILE A 87 -1.35 -22.81 -7.07
CA ILE A 87 -2.50 -21.99 -7.46
C ILE A 87 -3.66 -22.34 -6.52
N GLY A 88 -4.25 -21.32 -5.88
CA GLY A 88 -5.37 -21.47 -4.95
C GLY A 88 -5.01 -21.31 -3.47
N ASP A 89 -3.72 -21.40 -3.10
CA ASP A 89 -3.26 -21.22 -1.71
C ASP A 89 -3.45 -19.80 -1.16
N GLY A 90 -3.75 -18.83 -2.04
CA GLY A 90 -3.81 -17.43 -1.66
C GLY A 90 -2.43 -16.82 -1.41
N VAL A 91 -2.39 -15.76 -0.60
CA VAL A 91 -1.13 -15.15 -0.15
C VAL A 91 -0.64 -15.91 1.07
N VAL A 92 0.62 -16.38 1.02
CA VAL A 92 1.21 -17.14 2.12
C VAL A 92 2.48 -16.44 2.63
N ASP A 93 2.60 -16.33 3.94
CA ASP A 93 3.82 -15.86 4.58
C ASP A 93 4.91 -16.94 4.54
N ARG A 94 6.14 -16.51 4.27
CA ARG A 94 7.36 -17.30 4.27
C ARG A 94 8.46 -16.53 4.95
N LYS A 95 9.53 -17.27 5.27
CA LYS A 95 10.77 -16.70 5.79
C LYS A 95 11.82 -16.81 4.70
N ALA A 96 12.59 -15.76 4.50
CA ALA A 96 13.82 -15.78 3.72
C ALA A 96 15.02 -15.78 4.64
N CYS A 97 16.10 -16.42 4.23
CA CYS A 97 17.28 -16.67 5.02
C CYS A 97 18.53 -16.17 4.29
N ALA A 98 19.25 -15.25 4.92
CA ALA A 98 20.59 -14.85 4.53
C ALA A 98 21.59 -15.93 4.95
N ALA A 99 22.27 -16.51 3.97
CA ALA A 99 23.25 -17.58 4.15
C ALA A 99 24.65 -17.05 4.53
N THR A 100 25.30 -17.70 5.49
CA THR A 100 26.73 -17.54 5.77
C THR A 100 27.43 -18.90 5.74
N PHE A 101 28.77 -18.92 5.75
CA PHE A 101 29.52 -20.18 5.72
C PHE A 101 29.28 -21.09 6.93
N THR A 102 28.86 -20.52 8.06
CA THR A 102 28.68 -21.24 9.33
C THR A 102 27.23 -21.38 9.75
N ASN A 103 26.32 -20.61 9.15
CA ASN A 103 24.90 -20.66 9.46
C ASN A 103 24.09 -20.50 8.16
N THR A 104 23.23 -21.48 7.90
CA THR A 104 22.36 -21.48 6.71
C THR A 104 21.30 -20.38 6.74
N CYS A 105 20.95 -19.87 7.92
CA CYS A 105 20.03 -18.76 8.13
C CYS A 105 20.53 -17.85 9.27
N ALA A 106 21.57 -17.06 8.99
CA ALA A 106 22.13 -16.13 9.98
C ALA A 106 21.19 -14.97 10.28
N VAL A 107 20.48 -14.49 9.25
CA VAL A 107 19.45 -13.45 9.37
C VAL A 107 18.22 -13.92 8.62
N ALA A 108 17.06 -13.72 9.22
CA ALA A 108 15.77 -14.05 8.64
C ALA A 108 14.99 -12.78 8.26
N TYR A 109 14.32 -12.82 7.12
CA TYR A 109 13.41 -11.78 6.64
C TYR A 109 12.03 -12.38 6.41
N SER A 110 10.98 -11.64 6.74
CA SER A 110 9.63 -12.05 6.38
C SER A 110 9.35 -11.71 4.92
N LEU A 111 8.63 -12.57 4.22
CA LEU A 111 8.13 -12.28 2.88
C LEU A 111 6.74 -12.88 2.69
N LYS A 112 5.99 -12.33 1.74
CA LYS A 112 4.74 -12.92 1.27
C LYS A 112 4.92 -13.43 -0.14
N VAL A 113 4.27 -14.54 -0.46
CA VAL A 113 4.33 -15.14 -1.80
C VAL A 113 2.95 -15.65 -2.20
N LYS A 114 2.59 -15.47 -3.47
CA LYS A 114 1.39 -16.03 -4.10
C LYS A 114 1.71 -16.54 -5.50
N ARG A 115 1.13 -17.67 -5.86
CA ARG A 115 1.16 -18.17 -7.24
C ARG A 115 -0.14 -17.79 -7.95
N CYS A 116 -0.02 -16.98 -9.00
CA CYS A 116 -1.18 -16.47 -9.73
C CYS A 116 -1.57 -17.38 -10.90
N ASP A 117 -0.58 -17.98 -11.55
CA ASP A 117 -0.79 -18.94 -12.64
C ASP A 117 0.34 -19.99 -12.67
N MET A 118 0.35 -20.84 -13.70
CA MET A 118 1.34 -21.92 -13.83
C MET A 118 2.78 -21.39 -13.97
N SER A 119 2.95 -20.20 -14.53
CA SER A 119 4.24 -19.60 -14.84
C SER A 119 4.63 -18.45 -13.90
N THR A 120 3.67 -17.77 -13.29
CA THR A 120 3.91 -16.51 -12.56
C THR A 120 3.77 -16.69 -11.05
N VAL A 121 4.83 -16.33 -10.34
CA VAL A 121 4.88 -16.22 -8.89
C VAL A 121 5.16 -14.77 -8.52
N ILE A 122 4.49 -14.27 -7.49
CA ILE A 122 4.61 -12.88 -7.06
C ILE A 122 5.03 -12.84 -5.59
N TYR A 123 6.06 -12.05 -5.31
CA TYR A 123 6.69 -11.93 -3.98
C TYR A 123 6.59 -10.51 -3.46
N CYS A 124 6.26 -10.35 -2.19
CA CYS A 124 6.44 -9.11 -1.45
C CYS A 124 7.61 -9.30 -0.50
N LEU A 125 8.65 -8.50 -0.69
CA LEU A 125 9.91 -8.65 0.02
C LEU A 125 10.10 -7.53 1.03
N GLN A 126 10.59 -7.91 2.21
CA GLN A 126 10.99 -6.93 3.23
C GLN A 126 12.26 -6.19 2.82
N ASN A 127 12.40 -4.96 3.34
CA ASN A 127 13.63 -4.20 3.26
C ASN A 127 14.81 -4.92 3.91
N LEU A 128 15.96 -4.90 3.24
CA LEU A 128 17.20 -5.48 3.69
C LEU A 128 18.02 -4.41 4.42
N PRO A 129 18.09 -4.38 5.76
CA PRO A 129 18.71 -3.28 6.50
C PRO A 129 20.25 -3.26 6.48
N SER A 130 20.88 -4.22 5.81
CA SER A 130 22.33 -4.46 5.87
C SER A 130 23.10 -3.69 4.79
N SER A 131 24.27 -3.15 5.17
CA SER A 131 25.24 -2.54 4.23
C SER A 131 26.03 -3.57 3.41
N ILE A 132 26.05 -4.84 3.83
CA ILE A 132 26.66 -5.94 3.07
C ILE A 132 25.77 -6.25 1.86
N GLN A 133 26.36 -6.51 0.69
CA GLN A 133 25.61 -6.91 -0.50
C GLN A 133 24.86 -8.23 -0.28
N GLN A 134 23.54 -8.19 -0.38
CA GLN A 134 22.67 -9.37 -0.28
C GLN A 134 21.64 -9.33 -1.42
N ARG A 135 21.30 -10.51 -1.95
CA ARG A 135 20.32 -10.64 -3.03
C ARG A 135 19.50 -11.92 -2.90
N TYR A 136 18.21 -11.85 -3.24
CA TYR A 136 17.36 -13.03 -3.41
C TYR A 136 17.83 -13.86 -4.61
N CYS A 137 17.97 -15.16 -4.38
CA CYS A 137 18.48 -16.10 -5.36
C CYS A 137 17.36 -16.84 -6.09
N PHE A 138 17.50 -17.03 -7.41
CA PHE A 138 16.47 -17.64 -8.25
C PHE A 138 16.90 -18.99 -8.83
N ASP A 139 16.00 -19.96 -8.84
CA ASP A 139 16.21 -21.29 -9.45
C ASP A 139 16.27 -21.19 -10.98
N PHE A 140 17.43 -20.75 -11.47
CA PHE A 140 17.81 -20.71 -12.87
C PHE A 140 19.14 -21.44 -13.03
N ASP A 141 19.28 -22.25 -14.07
CA ASP A 141 20.56 -22.84 -14.44
C ASP A 141 20.99 -22.29 -15.81
N PRO A 142 22.09 -21.50 -15.85
CA PRO A 142 22.60 -20.98 -17.11
C PRO A 142 23.23 -22.06 -18.00
N GLN A 143 23.65 -23.20 -17.45
CA GLN A 143 24.35 -24.26 -18.19
C GLN A 143 23.39 -25.15 -18.98
N THR A 144 22.18 -25.42 -18.47
CA THR A 144 21.18 -26.23 -19.19
C THR A 144 20.63 -25.53 -20.44
N ASN A 145 20.81 -24.21 -20.54
CA ASN A 145 20.44 -23.40 -21.71
C ASN A 145 21.64 -23.05 -22.61
N SER A 146 22.82 -23.59 -22.31
CA SER A 146 24.07 -23.36 -23.04
C SER A 146 24.75 -24.68 -23.37
N SER A 147 24.15 -25.47 -24.27
CA SER A 147 24.91 -26.53 -24.93
C SER A 147 26.02 -25.85 -25.75
N THR A 148 27.28 -26.16 -25.40
CA THR A 148 28.56 -25.77 -26.03
C THR A 148 29.08 -24.33 -25.83
N ALA A 149 29.53 -24.00 -24.61
CA ALA A 149 30.82 -23.33 -24.36
C ALA A 149 31.10 -23.27 -22.85
N LYS A 150 32.38 -23.41 -22.47
CA LYS A 150 32.88 -23.07 -21.12
C LYS A 150 32.30 -21.71 -20.69
N PRO A 151 31.69 -21.58 -19.49
CA PRO A 151 31.03 -20.35 -19.11
C PRO A 151 32.06 -19.22 -19.06
N THR A 152 31.96 -18.31 -20.01
CA THR A 152 32.49 -16.97 -19.87
C THR A 152 31.72 -16.29 -18.73
N PRO A 153 32.32 -15.30 -18.04
CA PRO A 153 31.58 -14.49 -17.09
C PRO A 153 30.32 -13.97 -17.79
N PHE A 154 29.14 -14.31 -17.26
CA PHE A 154 27.87 -13.87 -17.81
C PHE A 154 27.83 -12.34 -17.71
N LYS A 155 28.22 -11.65 -18.79
CA LYS A 155 27.99 -10.22 -18.92
C LYS A 155 26.50 -10.06 -19.06
N SER A 156 25.89 -9.43 -18.06
CA SER A 156 24.47 -9.06 -18.08
C SER A 156 24.12 -8.47 -19.45
N PRO A 157 23.01 -8.88 -20.09
CA PRO A 157 22.50 -8.24 -21.30
C PRO A 157 22.13 -6.77 -21.06
N TYR A 158 22.02 -6.36 -19.79
CA TYR A 158 21.70 -5.00 -19.41
C TYR A 158 22.98 -4.18 -19.22
N PRO A 159 23.07 -2.99 -19.84
CA PRO A 159 24.20 -2.11 -19.65
C PRO A 159 24.34 -1.75 -18.16
N PRO A 160 25.58 -1.59 -17.64
CA PRO A 160 25.84 -1.21 -16.25
C PRO A 160 25.18 0.11 -15.83
N ASN A 161 24.70 0.89 -16.80
CA ASN A 161 24.02 2.17 -16.61
C ASN A 161 22.49 2.06 -16.66
N SER A 162 21.91 0.86 -16.63
CA SER A 162 20.47 0.71 -16.35
C SER A 162 20.22 1.05 -14.88
N VAL A 163 20.02 2.34 -14.63
CA VAL A 163 19.62 2.86 -13.32
C VAL A 163 18.30 2.18 -12.94
N SER A 164 18.30 1.48 -11.80
CA SER A 164 17.07 1.02 -11.14
C SER A 164 16.11 2.22 -11.01
N PRO A 165 14.77 2.06 -11.11
CA PRO A 165 13.82 3.18 -11.06
C PRO A 165 13.84 4.01 -9.76
N ARG A 166 14.72 3.70 -8.81
CA ARG A 166 14.94 4.53 -7.63
C ARG A 166 15.67 5.81 -8.05
N GLY A 167 14.88 6.79 -8.44
CA GLY A 167 15.34 8.13 -8.80
C GLY A 167 14.75 8.70 -10.09
N GLN A 168 13.75 8.07 -10.72
CA GLN A 168 12.87 8.90 -11.54
C GLN A 168 12.14 9.83 -10.57
N ASN A 169 12.32 11.13 -10.77
CA ASN A 169 11.44 12.13 -10.20
C ASN A 169 10.03 11.80 -10.68
N ILE A 170 9.34 10.93 -9.93
CA ILE A 170 7.89 11.01 -9.87
C ILE A 170 7.69 12.44 -9.43
N ILE A 171 7.09 13.24 -10.31
CA ILE A 171 6.41 14.44 -9.88
C ILE A 171 5.29 13.88 -8.99
N VAL A 172 5.64 13.55 -7.75
CA VAL A 172 4.66 13.52 -6.69
C VAL A 172 4.17 14.95 -6.78
N ALA A 173 2.92 15.12 -7.19
CA ALA A 173 2.22 16.34 -6.83
C ALA A 173 2.27 16.32 -5.30
N THR A 174 3.36 16.86 -4.75
CA THR A 174 3.30 17.51 -3.45
C THR A 174 2.05 18.36 -3.59
N VAL A 175 1.11 18.18 -2.67
CA VAL A 175 0.14 19.22 -2.43
C VAL A 175 1.00 20.39 -1.99
N ASP A 176 1.52 21.13 -2.98
CA ASP A 176 2.28 22.33 -2.76
C ASP A 176 1.38 23.17 -1.87
N GLY A 177 1.94 23.71 -0.79
CA GLY A 177 1.23 24.54 0.18
C GLY A 177 0.65 25.84 -0.40
N THR A 178 0.42 25.88 -1.71
CA THR A 178 -0.20 26.92 -2.52
C THR A 178 -1.70 26.68 -2.75
N GLN A 179 -2.26 25.53 -2.34
CA GLN A 179 -3.70 25.22 -2.51
C GLN A 179 -4.52 25.18 -1.20
N THR A 180 -3.89 25.31 -0.02
CA THR A 180 -4.61 25.26 1.26
C THR A 180 -5.60 26.40 1.44
N TRP A 181 -5.27 27.59 0.93
CA TRP A 181 -6.15 28.76 1.03
C TRP A 181 -7.42 28.61 0.17
N ILE A 182 -7.38 27.86 -0.94
CA ILE A 182 -8.56 27.61 -1.78
C ILE A 182 -9.58 26.77 -1.01
N ILE A 183 -9.13 25.75 -0.27
CA ILE A 183 -10.01 24.96 0.61
C ILE A 183 -10.62 25.85 1.70
N VAL A 184 -9.84 26.74 2.31
CA VAL A 184 -10.33 27.68 3.33
C VAL A 184 -11.35 28.68 2.76
N VAL A 185 -11.13 29.19 1.53
CA VAL A 185 -12.08 30.08 0.85
C VAL A 185 -13.35 29.35 0.43
N ILE A 186 -13.25 28.10 -0.03
CA ILE A 186 -14.43 27.29 -0.35
C ILE A 186 -15.24 27.02 0.93
N VAL A 187 -14.58 26.62 2.02
CA VAL A 187 -15.26 26.36 3.31
C VAL A 187 -15.86 27.64 3.90
N SER A 188 -15.21 28.79 3.76
CA SER A 188 -15.79 30.06 4.24
C SER A 188 -17.00 30.50 3.41
N LEU A 189 -16.93 30.36 2.07
CA LEU A 189 -18.05 30.67 1.18
C LEU A 189 -19.24 29.73 1.43
N THR A 190 -19.02 28.43 1.67
CA THR A 190 -20.13 27.51 1.97
C THR A 190 -20.81 27.85 3.29
N VAL A 191 -20.06 28.22 4.33
CA VAL A 191 -20.63 28.66 5.62
C VAL A 191 -21.45 29.95 5.45
N VAL A 192 -20.97 30.93 4.69
CA VAL A 192 -21.71 32.18 4.43
C VAL A 192 -23.01 31.89 3.67
N VAL A 193 -22.97 31.04 2.64
CA VAL A 193 -24.18 30.66 1.88
C VAL A 193 -25.18 29.93 2.79
N ILE A 194 -24.72 29.02 3.66
CA ILE A 194 -25.60 28.33 4.61
C ILE A 194 -26.24 29.33 5.58
N VAL A 195 -25.49 30.28 6.12
CA VAL A 195 -26.04 31.33 7.01
C VAL A 195 -27.07 32.18 6.27
N LEU A 196 -26.80 32.59 5.03
CA LEU A 196 -27.75 33.34 4.21
C LEU A 196 -29.02 32.53 3.93
N ILE A 197 -28.89 31.24 3.63
CA ILE A 197 -30.05 30.34 3.44
C ILE A 197 -30.85 30.25 4.74
N VAL A 198 -30.21 30.04 5.89
CA VAL A 198 -30.91 29.98 7.19
C VAL A 198 -31.64 31.29 7.46
N LEU A 199 -31.01 32.45 7.25
CA LEU A 199 -31.64 33.75 7.44
C LEU A 199 -32.82 33.99 6.48
N ILE A 200 -32.74 33.51 5.24
CA ILE A 200 -33.85 33.59 4.27
C ILE A 200 -34.98 32.63 4.65
N LEU A 201 -34.66 31.45 5.19
CA LEU A 201 -35.66 30.49 5.66
C LEU A 201 -36.31 30.92 6.98
N GLU A 202 -35.61 31.70 7.81
CA GLU A 202 -36.12 32.28 9.06
C GLU A 202 -37.05 33.49 8.81
N ASP A 203 -36.93 34.14 7.64
CA ASP A 203 -37.82 35.21 7.17
C ASP A 203 -39.16 34.68 6.60
N GLU A 204 -39.26 33.37 6.34
CA GLU A 204 -40.51 32.72 5.88
C GLU A 204 -41.44 32.24 7.00
N GLU A 205 -41.07 32.39 8.28
CA GLU A 205 -42.00 32.08 9.38
C GLU A 205 -42.90 33.29 9.74
N GLU A 206 -43.96 33.41 8.91
CA GLU A 206 -45.29 34.03 9.12
C GLU A 206 -45.49 35.53 8.81
N PRO A 207 -46.54 35.91 8.03
CA PRO A 207 -47.90 35.57 8.42
C PRO A 207 -48.88 35.19 7.28
N GLN A 208 -49.51 34.02 7.37
CA GLN A 208 -50.79 33.77 6.68
C GLN A 208 -51.84 33.28 7.68
N ARG A 209 -52.31 34.23 8.49
CA ARG A 209 -53.65 34.14 9.10
C ARG A 209 -54.71 34.33 8.00
N THR A 210 -54.90 33.33 7.15
CA THR A 210 -56.16 33.18 6.41
C THR A 210 -57.21 32.71 7.41
N GLN A 211 -57.98 33.65 7.99
CA GLN A 211 -59.13 33.29 8.82
C GLN A 211 -60.18 32.59 7.97
N THR A 212 -60.21 31.26 8.02
CA THR A 212 -61.47 30.52 7.91
C THR A 212 -61.74 29.93 9.28
N LYS A 213 -62.49 30.64 10.13
CA LYS A 213 -63.08 30.03 11.32
C LYS A 213 -64.59 30.23 11.29
N LEU A 214 -65.22 29.16 10.82
CA LEU A 214 -66.63 28.84 10.98
C LEU A 214 -67.08 29.15 12.41
N LEU A 215 -68.25 29.78 12.50
CA LEU A 215 -68.98 30.05 13.72
C LEU A 215 -69.36 28.74 14.42
N VAL A 216 -68.78 28.44 15.59
CA VAL A 216 -69.38 27.48 16.54
C VAL A 216 -69.27 28.04 17.95
N THR A 217 -70.43 28.36 18.48
CA THR A 217 -70.78 28.80 19.83
C THR A 217 -70.58 27.68 20.85
N GLY A 218 -70.11 27.97 22.07
CA GLY A 218 -70.05 26.96 23.13
C GLY A 218 -69.34 27.40 24.41
N HIS A 219 -70.10 28.05 25.30
CA HIS A 219 -69.80 28.42 26.68
C HIS A 219 -69.17 27.31 27.56
N ASN A 220 -68.16 27.63 28.39
CA ASN A 220 -68.26 27.68 29.87
C ASN A 220 -66.90 27.87 30.58
N ASN A 221 -66.96 28.70 31.63
CA ASN A 221 -65.91 29.14 32.56
C ASN A 221 -65.20 28.01 33.33
N VAL A 222 -63.98 28.27 33.84
CA VAL A 222 -63.63 28.33 35.29
C VAL A 222 -62.09 28.47 35.50
N THR A 223 -61.71 29.68 35.94
CA THR A 223 -60.70 30.12 36.96
C THR A 223 -59.24 29.64 37.06
N ARG A 224 -58.40 30.67 37.33
CA ARG A 224 -57.27 30.81 38.30
C ARG A 224 -55.85 30.39 37.82
N ASP A 225 -54.96 31.36 37.53
CA ASP A 225 -53.92 31.97 38.44
C ASP A 225 -52.83 30.92 38.80
N GLN A 226 -51.52 31.15 38.79
CA GLN A 226 -50.75 32.36 38.99
C GLN A 226 -49.25 32.05 38.72
N SER A 227 -48.50 33.09 38.40
CA SER A 227 -47.03 33.21 38.31
C SER A 227 -46.23 32.83 39.57
N SER A 228 -45.01 32.29 39.41
CA SER A 228 -43.77 32.61 40.17
C SER A 228 -42.67 31.59 39.78
N LEU A 229 -41.55 32.00 39.16
CA LEU A 229 -40.35 32.66 39.71
C LEU A 229 -39.35 31.70 40.39
N VAL A 230 -38.15 31.67 39.79
CA VAL A 230 -36.78 31.41 40.31
C VAL A 230 -36.51 30.17 41.18
N SER A 231 -35.49 29.38 40.80
CA SER A 231 -34.17 29.39 41.49
C SER A 231 -33.30 28.17 41.13
N PHE A 232 -32.06 28.49 40.73
CA PHE A 232 -30.76 27.85 40.97
C PHE A 232 -30.60 26.31 41.18
N ASP A 233 -29.63 25.82 40.39
CA ASP A 233 -28.54 24.89 40.69
C ASP A 233 -28.76 23.39 40.95
N SER A 234 -28.30 22.61 39.95
CA SER A 234 -27.02 21.87 39.97
C SER A 234 -26.76 20.78 41.05
N TRP A 235 -26.49 19.56 40.55
CA TRP A 235 -25.83 18.36 41.13
C TRP A 235 -26.55 17.59 42.26
N MET A 236 -27.00 16.35 41.96
CA MET A 236 -26.20 15.13 42.20
C MET A 236 -26.99 13.84 41.87
N LEU A 237 -26.30 12.97 41.11
CA LEU A 237 -26.15 11.52 41.27
C LEU A 237 -27.36 10.59 41.51
N ALA A 238 -27.38 9.59 40.62
CA ALA A 238 -27.53 8.15 40.89
C ALA A 238 -28.91 7.57 41.23
N GLY A 239 -29.31 6.58 40.41
CA GLY A 239 -29.84 5.32 40.93
C GLY A 239 -31.11 4.78 40.29
N ILE A 240 -30.92 3.69 39.53
CA ILE A 240 -31.76 2.48 39.49
C ILE A 240 -33.05 2.55 38.66
N ALA A 241 -32.99 1.91 37.47
CA ALA A 241 -33.73 0.67 37.18
C ALA A 241 -33.00 -0.10 36.07
#